data_AF-A0A8D5U859-F1
#
_entry.id   AF-A0A8D5U859-F1
#
_cell.length_a   1.000
_cell.length_b   1.000
_cell.length_c   1.000
_cell.angle_alpha   90.00
_cell.angle_beta   90.00
_cell.angle_gamma   90.00
#
_symmetry.space_group_name_H-M   'P 1'
#
loop_
_entity.id
_entity.type
_entity.pdbx_description
1 polymer ?
#
loop_
_entity_poly.entity_id
_entity_poly.type
_entity_poly.pdbx_seq_one_letter_code
_entity_poly.pdbx_strand_id
1 'polypeptide(L)' 'MKPRVYKGGRPGHTTYYLLIPKDIVDSLGITPEDDFVLNTEIKDGEITLCYKRVKKA' A
#
# COMPACT_ATOMS: atom_id res chain seq x y z
N MET A 1 -5.80 -10.57 -6.69
CA MET A 1 -6.60 -9.48 -6.07
C MET A 1 -6.67 -8.31 -7.04
N LYS A 2 -7.78 -7.57 -7.09
CA LYS A 2 -7.87 -6.30 -7.87
C LYS A 2 -7.69 -5.11 -6.93
N PRO A 3 -6.96 -4.05 -7.32
CA PRO A 3 -6.91 -2.81 -6.54
C PRO A 3 -8.31 -2.22 -6.36
N ARG A 4 -8.58 -1.66 -5.19
CA ARG A 4 -9.81 -0.90 -4.94
C ARG A 4 -9.70 0.45 -5.64
N VAL A 5 -10.74 0.83 -6.37
CA VAL A 5 -10.82 2.09 -7.12
C VAL A 5 -11.72 3.07 -6.38
N TYR A 6 -11.27 4.31 -6.23
CA TYR A 6 -12.06 5.40 -5.65
C TYR A 6 -11.98 6.66 -6.52
N LYS A 7 -13.02 7.50 -6.49
CA LYS A 7 -13.00 8.82 -7.12
C LYS A 7 -11.91 9.62 -6.41
N GLY A 8 -10.85 9.95 -7.13
CA GLY A 8 -9.62 10.42 -6.52
C GLY A 8 -9.79 11.75 -5.79
N GLY A 9 -8.86 12.07 -4.88
CA GLY A 9 -8.88 13.31 -4.10
C GLY A 9 -8.67 14.59 -4.92
N ARG A 10 -8.49 14.49 -6.25
CA ARG A 10 -8.39 15.60 -7.19
C ARG A 10 -9.42 15.44 -8.31
N PRO A 11 -10.10 16.50 -8.77
CA PRO A 11 -11.00 16.44 -9.91
C PRO A 11 -10.33 15.80 -11.13
N GLY A 12 -10.97 14.80 -11.74
CA GLY A 12 -10.46 14.09 -12.91
C GLY A 12 -9.48 12.94 -12.63
N HIS A 13 -9.08 12.71 -11.36
CA HIS A 13 -8.18 11.62 -11.02
C HIS A 13 -8.93 10.40 -10.46
N THR A 14 -8.36 9.22 -10.69
CA THR A 14 -8.78 7.96 -10.08
C THR A 14 -7.72 7.52 -9.10
N THR A 15 -8.09 7.23 -7.86
CA THR A 15 -7.16 6.71 -6.83
C THR A 15 -7.32 5.20 -6.70
N TYR A 16 -6.19 4.49 -6.66
CA TYR A 16 -6.12 3.04 -6.48
C TYR A 16 -5.54 2.72 -5.10
N TYR A 17 -6.13 1.74 -4.41
CA TYR A 17 -5.68 1.26 -3.10
C TYR A 17 -5.45 -0.26 -3.14
N LEU A 18 -4.44 -0.73 -2.42
CA LEU A 18 -4.22 -2.14 -2.16
C LEU A 18 -4.70 -2.48 -0.76
N LEU A 19 -5.45 -3.56 -0.63
CA LEU A 19 -5.91 -4.06 0.66
C LEU A 19 -4.72 -4.75 1.36
N ILE A 20 -4.48 -4.40 2.62
CA ILE A 20 -3.71 -5.25 3.55
C ILE A 20 -4.72 -6.20 4.21
N PRO A 21 -4.62 -7.52 3.99
CA PRO A 21 -5.50 -8.50 4.60
C PRO A 21 -5.55 -8.39 6.14
N LYS A 22 -6.73 -8.66 6.73
CA LYS A 22 -6.98 -8.47 8.17
C LYS A 22 -6.06 -9.33 9.04
N ASP A 23 -5.86 -10.59 8.67
CA ASP A 23 -4.94 -11.51 9.32
C ASP A 23 -3.49 -10.99 9.36
N ILE A 24 -3.04 -10.34 8.28
CA ILE A 24 -1.72 -9.69 8.22
C ILE A 24 -1.67 -8.45 9.13
N VAL A 25 -2.71 -7.61 9.11
CA VAL A 25 -2.81 -6.43 9.99
C VAL A 25 -2.74 -6.84 11.46
N ASP A 26 -3.55 -7.84 11.85
CA ASP A 26 -3.63 -8.34 13.22
C ASP A 26 -2.29 -9.00 13.63
N SER A 27 -1.69 -9.81 12.75
CA SER A 27 -0.43 -10.51 13.03
C SER A 27 0.78 -9.57 13.15
N LEU A 28 0.81 -8.47 12.40
CA LEU A 28 1.93 -7.53 12.38
C LEU A 28 1.70 -6.29 13.27
N GLY A 29 0.53 -6.20 13.93
CA GLY A 29 0.16 -5.03 14.72
C GLY A 29 0.27 -3.73 13.91
N ILE A 30 -0.27 -3.75 12.69
CA ILE A 30 -0.31 -2.56 11.84
C ILE A 30 -1.46 -1.68 12.32
N THR A 31 -1.17 -0.40 12.53
CA THR A 31 -2.17 0.60 12.92
C THR A 31 -2.23 1.74 11.91
N PRO A 32 -3.29 2.55 11.88
CA PRO A 32 -3.39 3.70 10.98
C PRO A 32 -2.31 4.77 11.19
N GLU A 33 -1.61 4.76 12.32
CA GLU A 33 -0.56 5.70 12.69
C GLU A 33 0.83 5.27 12.20
N ASP A 34 0.95 4.08 11.61
CA ASP A 34 2.20 3.59 11.06
C ASP A 34 2.58 4.31 9.77
N ASP A 35 3.86 4.69 9.69
CA ASP A 35 4.44 5.25 8.48
C ASP A 35 5.02 4.15 7.59
N PHE A 36 4.67 4.20 6.30
CA PHE A 36 5.20 3.32 5.27
C PHE A 36 5.83 4.13 4.15
N VAL A 37 6.98 3.66 3.65
CA VAL A 37 7.61 4.17 2.45
C VAL A 37 7.35 3.18 1.31
N LEU A 38 6.83 3.69 0.19
CA LEU A 38 6.62 2.91 -1.03
C LEU A 38 7.89 2.96 -1.89
N ASN A 39 8.42 1.79 -2.21
CA ASN A 39 9.42 1.61 -3.26
C ASN A 39 8.83 0.77 -4.40
N THR A 40 9.37 0.94 -5.60
CA THR A 40 8.98 0.17 -6.79
C THR A 40 10.16 -0.62 -7.29
N GLU A 41 9.97 -1.92 -7.46
CA GLU A 41 10.98 -2.84 -8.00
C GLU A 41 10.49 -3.41 -9.32
N ILE A 42 11.39 -3.59 -10.28
CA ILE A 42 11.09 -4.21 -11.58
C ILE A 42 12.07 -5.36 -11.79
N LYS A 43 11.54 -6.57 -11.99
CA LYS A 43 12.34 -7.77 -12.22
C LYS A 43 11.60 -8.70 -13.18
N ASP A 44 12.30 -9.20 -14.20
CA ASP A 44 11.75 -10.15 -15.19
C ASP A 44 10.44 -9.68 -15.85
N GLY A 45 10.29 -8.36 -16.02
CA GLY A 45 9.08 -7.74 -16.58
C GLY A 45 7.93 -7.57 -15.59
N GLU A 46 8.09 -8.03 -14.35
CA GLU A 46 7.12 -7.88 -13.27
C GLU A 46 7.40 -6.61 -12.45
N ILE A 47 6.35 -5.89 -12.09
CA ILE A 47 6.41 -4.70 -11.24
C ILE A 47 5.96 -5.10 -9.83
N THR A 48 6.78 -4.79 -8.83
CA THR A 48 6.47 -5.01 -7.42
C THR A 48 6.39 -3.67 -6.69
N LEU A 49 5.33 -3.49 -5.89
CA LEU A 49 5.12 -2.33 -5.02
C LEU A 49 5.47 -2.72 -3.57
N CYS A 50 6.63 -2.27 -3.09
CA CYS A 50 7.18 -2.63 -1.78
C CYS A 50 6.84 -1.55 -0.74
N TYR A 51 5.86 -1.81 0.12
CA TYR A 51 5.53 -0.95 1.27
C TYR A 51 6.35 -1.36 2.50
N LYS A 52 7.37 -0.56 2.85
CA LYS A 52 8.24 -0.81 4.01
C LYS A 52 7.80 0.04 5.20
N ARG A 53 7.41 -0.60 6.31
CA ARG A 53 7.11 0.07 7.59
C ARG A 53 8.39 0.72 8.15
N VAL A 54 8.31 1.98 8.54
CA VAL A 54 9.42 2.73 9.15
C VAL A 54 9.08 3.00 10.61
N LYS A 55 9.92 2.53 11.54
CA LYS A 55 9.78 2.89 12.95
C LYS A 55 10.28 4.33 13.13
N LYS A 56 9.50 5.17 13.81
CA LYS A 56 10.01 6.44 14.33
C LYS A 56 11.09 6.11 15.36
N ALA A 57 12.28 6.69 15.17
CA ALA A 57 13.39 6.60 16.12
C ALA A 57 13.08 7.40 17.38
#